data_AF-A0A1Y1Q4Z5-F1
#
_entry.id   AF-A0A1Y1Q4Z5-F1
#
_cell.length_a   1.000
_cell.length_b   1.000
_cell.length_c   1.000
_cell.angle_alpha   90.00
_cell.angle_beta   90.00
_cell.angle_gamma   90.00
#
_symmetry.space_group_name_H-M   'P 1'
#
loop_
_entity.id
_entity.type
_entity.pdbx_description
1 polymer ?
#
loop_
_entity_poly.entity_id
_entity_poly.type
_entity_poly.pdbx_seq_one_letter_code
_entity_poly.pdbx_strand_id
1 'polypeptide(L)'
;MGDGTLRTASPQRTGSPQTPPTLHHYLIGVRFAVGWCYWELGGGWNGYGEGSPLTEVDVDGLMCPVRQNLQNKKTTRRKYKREKNYRKKFFKAHPKVKGNVIVHHAVEQQVLKRYPGLFTKKEIHSIKNLRGIPKQLNSGLHLSEIRKSWNGFYKNNPNPTKNQVLQHAQTIDKNFGHLFDPPT
;
A
#
# COMPACT_ATOMS: atom_id res chain seq x y z
N MET A 1 15.58 30.63 -75.03
CA MET A 1 15.67 32.05 -74.63
C MET A 1 14.34 32.39 -73.99
N GLY A 2 14.29 32.34 -72.65
CA GLY A 2 13.08 32.59 -71.86
C GLY A 2 13.39 33.66 -70.82
N ASP A 3 12.80 34.83 -71.02
CA ASP A 3 12.57 35.93 -70.09
C ASP A 3 11.70 35.40 -68.93
N GLY A 4 11.86 35.67 -67.64
CA GLY A 4 12.65 36.65 -66.90
C GLY A 4 11.72 37.26 -65.82
N THR A 5 12.15 37.12 -64.56
CA THR A 5 11.73 37.95 -63.42
C THR A 5 10.39 37.65 -62.72
N LEU A 6 10.47 36.96 -61.57
CA LEU A 6 9.67 37.33 -60.39
C LEU A 6 10.55 37.41 -59.14
N ARG A 7 10.31 38.49 -58.39
CA ARG A 7 11.08 39.01 -57.27
C ARG A 7 10.70 38.37 -55.93
N THR A 8 11.74 38.09 -55.13
CA THR A 8 11.91 38.32 -53.67
C THR A 8 10.79 37.94 -52.67
N ALA A 9 11.11 37.03 -51.73
CA ALA A 9 11.47 37.33 -50.32
C ALA A 9 11.16 36.14 -49.36
N SER A 10 12.10 35.86 -48.45
CA SER A 10 12.07 34.93 -47.29
C SER A 10 11.97 35.76 -45.98
N PRO A 11 12.02 35.25 -44.72
CA PRO A 11 11.84 33.90 -44.13
C PRO A 11 11.09 33.88 -42.73
N GLN A 12 11.12 32.71 -42.04
CA GLN A 12 11.04 32.41 -40.57
C GLN A 12 9.67 32.01 -39.94
N ARG A 13 9.51 30.76 -39.44
CA ARG A 13 9.73 30.23 -38.06
C ARG A 13 9.00 31.04 -36.97
N THR A 14 8.12 30.45 -36.14
CA THR A 14 8.49 29.73 -34.91
C THR A 14 7.28 29.00 -34.30
N GLY A 15 7.53 27.87 -33.63
CA GLY A 15 6.53 27.13 -32.85
C GLY A 15 6.27 27.77 -31.48
N SER A 16 5.05 27.58 -30.98
CA SER A 16 4.65 27.91 -29.60
C SER A 16 4.49 26.63 -28.78
N PRO A 17 5.13 26.50 -27.60
CA PRO A 17 4.88 25.41 -26.67
C PRO A 17 3.59 25.67 -25.87
N GLN A 18 2.71 24.67 -25.81
CA GLN A 18 1.57 24.67 -24.91
C GLN A 18 2.06 24.54 -23.46
N THR A 19 1.75 25.53 -22.62
CA THR A 19 1.94 25.48 -21.17
C THR A 19 0.87 24.58 -20.51
N PRO A 20 1.20 23.81 -19.46
CA PRO A 20 0.20 23.05 -18.70
C PRO A 20 -0.59 23.97 -17.75
N PRO A 21 -1.87 23.68 -17.47
CA PRO A 21 -2.72 24.54 -16.66
C PRO A 21 -2.37 24.50 -15.16
N THR A 22 -2.37 25.69 -14.58
CA THR A 22 -2.15 26.04 -13.17
C THR A 22 -3.23 25.43 -12.25
N LEU A 23 -2.81 24.82 -11.13
CA LEU A 23 -3.70 24.33 -10.08
C LEU A 23 -4.35 25.50 -9.33
N HIS A 24 -5.67 25.62 -9.43
CA HIS A 24 -6.47 26.52 -8.61
C HIS A 24 -6.57 25.99 -7.17
N HIS A 25 -6.23 26.86 -6.21
CA HIS A 25 -6.55 26.68 -4.79
C HIS A 25 -8.07 26.61 -4.60
N TYR A 26 -8.55 25.61 -3.87
CA TYR A 26 -9.88 25.64 -3.27
C TYR A 26 -9.78 25.24 -1.79
N LEU A 27 -9.85 26.26 -0.93
CA LEU A 27 -10.13 26.14 0.49
C LEU A 27 -11.64 26.00 0.67
N ILE A 28 -12.14 24.81 1.00
CA ILE A 28 -13.37 24.69 1.80
C ILE A 28 -13.16 23.56 2.81
N GLY A 29 -13.20 23.94 4.08
CA GLY A 29 -13.16 23.04 5.21
C GLY A 29 -14.50 22.33 5.39
N VAL A 30 -14.43 21.05 5.72
CA VAL A 30 -15.45 20.36 6.52
C VAL A 30 -14.70 19.43 7.47
N ARG A 31 -14.81 19.72 8.76
CA ARG A 31 -14.38 18.85 9.86
C ARG A 31 -15.31 17.64 9.90
N PHE A 32 -14.75 16.45 9.78
CA PHE A 32 -15.30 15.24 10.40
C PHE A 32 -14.15 14.40 10.96
N ALA A 33 -14.16 14.25 12.28
CA ALA A 33 -13.58 13.13 13.00
C ALA A 33 -14.35 11.85 12.57
N VAL A 34 -13.89 10.60 12.66
CA VAL A 34 -12.94 9.89 13.51
C VAL A 34 -12.57 8.62 12.71
N GLY A 35 -11.42 8.00 12.94
CA GLY A 35 -11.19 6.64 12.41
C GLY A 35 -9.72 6.25 12.30
N TRP A 36 -8.95 6.41 13.38
CA TRP A 36 -7.63 5.83 13.50
C TRP A 36 -7.77 4.31 13.61
N CYS A 37 -7.35 3.58 12.58
CA CYS A 37 -7.11 2.14 12.71
C CYS A 37 -5.60 1.95 12.87
N TYR A 38 -5.16 2.02 14.12
CA TYR A 38 -3.85 1.55 14.56
C TYR A 38 -3.73 0.05 14.23
N TRP A 39 -2.62 -0.35 13.59
CA TRP A 39 -2.20 -1.74 13.56
C TRP A 39 -1.07 -1.86 14.58
N GLU A 40 -1.43 -2.25 15.79
CA GLU A 40 -0.50 -2.40 16.90
C GLU A 40 0.56 -3.48 16.64
N LEU A 41 1.77 -3.11 17.05
CA LEU A 41 2.91 -3.96 17.27
C LEU A 41 2.58 -4.95 18.39
N GLY A 42 2.98 -6.20 18.20
CA GLY A 42 3.10 -7.14 19.30
C GLY A 42 4.15 -6.64 20.28
N GLY A 43 3.76 -6.53 21.55
CA GLY A 43 4.62 -6.27 22.68
C GLY A 43 3.97 -6.87 23.93
N GLY A 44 4.33 -8.11 24.25
CA GLY A 44 3.91 -8.76 25.48
C GLY A 44 4.58 -8.11 26.68
N TRP A 45 3.78 -7.71 27.66
CA TRP A 45 4.24 -7.38 29.00
C TRP A 45 3.96 -8.59 29.90
N ASN A 46 5.03 -9.16 30.47
CA ASN A 46 4.96 -10.10 31.58
C ASN A 46 4.84 -9.28 32.87
N GLY A 47 3.68 -9.34 33.52
CA GLY A 47 3.52 -8.92 34.91
C GLY A 47 3.32 -10.17 35.77
N TYR A 48 4.37 -10.57 36.49
CA TYR A 48 4.23 -11.47 37.64
C TYR A 48 3.62 -10.67 38.79
N GLY A 49 2.47 -11.12 39.29
CA GLY A 49 1.88 -10.67 40.55
C GLY A 49 1.68 -11.89 41.44
N GLU A 50 2.45 -11.93 42.52
CA GLU A 50 2.34 -12.90 43.62
C GLU A 50 1.20 -12.53 44.58
N GLY A 51 0.66 -13.56 45.25
CA GLY A 51 -0.24 -13.47 46.42
C GLY A 51 -1.73 -13.49 46.06
N SER A 52 -2.60 -14.31 46.63
CA SER A 52 -2.51 -15.23 47.78
C SER A 52 -3.74 -16.16 47.75
N PRO A 53 -3.76 -17.23 48.57
CA PRO A 53 -4.61 -18.41 48.38
C PRO A 53 -5.96 -18.24 49.05
N LEU A 54 -7.02 -18.76 48.42
CA LEU A 54 -8.21 -19.19 49.14
C LEU A 54 -8.63 -20.57 48.63
N THR A 55 -8.71 -21.47 49.59
CA THR A 55 -9.45 -22.73 49.66
C THR A 55 -10.82 -22.57 48.99
N GLU A 56 -11.40 -23.56 48.33
CA GLU A 56 -11.97 -24.77 48.92
C GLU A 56 -12.20 -25.83 47.83
N VAL A 57 -12.11 -27.09 48.24
CA VAL A 57 -12.70 -28.22 47.53
C VAL A 57 -14.21 -28.07 47.55
N ASP A 58 -14.88 -28.36 46.44
CA ASP A 58 -16.20 -28.96 46.54
C ASP A 58 -16.55 -29.83 45.33
N VAL A 59 -17.40 -30.78 45.68
CA VAL A 59 -17.77 -32.03 45.04
C VAL A 59 -18.74 -31.74 43.91
N ASP A 60 -18.38 -32.07 42.67
CA ASP A 60 -19.33 -32.47 41.62
C ASP A 60 -18.56 -32.93 40.38
N GLY A 61 -18.54 -34.25 40.16
CA GLY A 61 -17.85 -34.91 39.06
C GLY A 61 -18.42 -34.58 37.68
N LEU A 62 -18.10 -33.40 37.15
CA LEU A 62 -18.33 -33.06 35.74
C LEU A 62 -17.01 -32.68 35.06
N MET A 63 -16.57 -33.57 34.16
CA MET A 63 -15.50 -33.31 33.20
C MET A 63 -15.71 -31.95 32.53
N CYS A 64 -14.80 -31.00 32.76
CA CYS A 64 -14.71 -29.79 31.96
C CYS A 64 -14.59 -30.18 30.47
N PRO A 65 -15.45 -29.68 29.56
CA PRO A 65 -15.34 -29.99 28.15
C PRO A 65 -14.12 -29.25 27.57
N VAL A 66 -12.94 -29.89 27.59
CA VAL A 66 -11.79 -29.51 26.77
C VAL A 66 -12.10 -29.88 25.33
N ARG A 67 -13.03 -29.18 24.67
CA ARG A 67 -13.28 -29.40 23.24
C ARG A 67 -14.03 -28.25 22.58
N GLN A 68 -13.34 -27.11 22.40
CA GLN A 68 -13.72 -26.12 21.37
C GLN A 68 -12.62 -25.05 21.16
N ASN A 69 -11.45 -25.40 20.60
CA ASN A 69 -10.57 -24.38 20.00
C ASN A 69 -9.60 -24.85 18.89
N LEU A 70 -9.87 -26.00 18.26
CA LEU A 70 -9.07 -26.51 17.12
C LEU A 70 -9.44 -25.86 15.78
N GLN A 71 -10.66 -25.35 15.64
CA GLN A 71 -11.14 -24.75 14.40
C GLN A 71 -10.51 -23.36 14.18
N ASN A 72 -10.38 -22.54 15.23
CA ASN A 72 -9.69 -21.24 15.16
C ASN A 72 -8.18 -21.36 14.89
N LYS A 73 -7.51 -22.40 15.39
CA LYS A 73 -6.09 -22.66 15.09
C LYS A 73 -5.85 -23.06 13.62
N LYS A 74 -6.77 -23.81 12.99
CA LYS A 74 -6.65 -24.23 11.58
C LYS A 74 -6.96 -23.09 10.60
N THR A 75 -7.95 -22.24 10.92
CA THR A 75 -8.35 -21.08 10.09
C THR A 75 -7.31 -19.96 10.13
N THR A 76 -6.76 -19.65 11.30
CA THR A 76 -5.64 -18.69 11.46
C THR A 76 -4.39 -19.17 10.71
N ARG A 77 -4.04 -20.47 10.76
CA ARG A 77 -2.92 -21.05 9.99
C ARG A 77 -3.11 -20.95 8.48
N ARG A 78 -4.35 -21.16 7.97
CA ARG A 78 -4.71 -20.94 6.56
C ARG A 78 -4.72 -19.46 6.15
N LYS A 79 -5.13 -18.55 7.04
CA LYS A 79 -5.06 -17.09 6.85
C LYS A 79 -3.60 -16.61 6.78
N TYR A 80 -2.77 -17.03 7.72
CA TYR A 80 -1.31 -16.81 7.76
C TYR A 80 -0.57 -17.36 6.55
N LYS A 81 -1.03 -18.50 5.99
CA LYS A 81 -0.49 -19.07 4.74
C LYS A 81 -0.76 -18.18 3.51
N ARG A 82 -1.84 -17.39 3.48
CA ARG A 82 -2.18 -16.50 2.36
C ARG A 82 -1.38 -15.19 2.37
N GLU A 83 -1.13 -14.58 3.54
CA GLU A 83 -0.21 -13.43 3.67
C GLU A 83 1.21 -13.74 3.20
N LYS A 84 1.64 -15.01 3.31
CA LYS A 84 2.97 -15.45 2.87
C LYS A 84 3.11 -15.62 1.36
N ASN A 85 2.04 -15.62 0.56
CA ASN A 85 2.21 -15.93 -0.87
C ASN A 85 2.85 -14.79 -1.66
N TYR A 86 2.46 -13.52 -1.44
CA TYR A 86 3.08 -12.40 -2.15
C TYR A 86 4.50 -12.13 -1.65
N ARG A 87 4.74 -12.19 -0.33
CA ARG A 87 6.09 -12.09 0.25
C ARG A 87 7.01 -13.17 -0.29
N LYS A 88 6.53 -14.42 -0.35
CA LYS A 88 7.29 -15.54 -0.93
C LYS A 88 7.59 -15.31 -2.41
N LYS A 89 6.63 -14.80 -3.20
CA LYS A 89 6.87 -14.44 -4.60
C LYS A 89 7.94 -13.35 -4.73
N PHE A 90 7.85 -12.30 -3.93
CA PHE A 90 8.84 -11.21 -3.93
C PHE A 90 10.24 -11.71 -3.59
N PHE A 91 10.40 -12.43 -2.46
CA PHE A 91 11.71 -12.95 -2.05
C PHE A 91 12.21 -14.11 -2.93
N LYS A 92 11.35 -14.76 -3.70
CA LYS A 92 11.77 -15.70 -4.75
C LYS A 92 12.41 -14.96 -5.93
N ALA A 93 11.85 -13.81 -6.31
CA ALA A 93 12.38 -12.98 -7.39
C ALA A 93 13.60 -12.13 -6.95
N HIS A 94 13.62 -11.69 -5.70
CA HIS A 94 14.66 -10.84 -5.13
C HIS A 94 15.22 -11.49 -3.84
N PRO A 95 16.00 -12.58 -3.96
CA PRO A 95 16.50 -13.30 -2.79
C PRO A 95 17.49 -12.48 -1.96
N LYS A 96 18.27 -11.60 -2.59
CA LYS A 96 19.34 -10.82 -1.95
C LYS A 96 18.85 -9.82 -0.89
N VAL A 97 17.62 -9.32 -1.03
CA VAL A 97 17.05 -8.30 -0.15
C VAL A 97 16.25 -8.91 1.02
N LYS A 98 16.14 -10.25 1.05
CA LYS A 98 15.36 -10.97 2.05
C LYS A 98 15.92 -10.74 3.45
N GLY A 99 15.05 -10.26 4.35
CA GLY A 99 15.42 -9.93 5.73
C GLY A 99 15.75 -8.46 5.94
N ASN A 100 16.06 -7.71 4.87
CA ASN A 100 16.44 -6.30 4.95
C ASN A 100 15.28 -5.36 4.60
N VAL A 101 14.29 -5.86 3.85
CA VAL A 101 13.13 -5.08 3.40
C VAL A 101 11.80 -5.60 3.91
N ILE A 102 10.82 -4.70 3.98
CA ILE A 102 9.40 -5.00 4.12
C ILE A 102 8.76 -4.95 2.74
N VAL A 103 7.99 -6.00 2.40
CA VAL A 103 7.30 -6.08 1.10
C VAL A 103 6.04 -5.23 1.13
N HIS A 104 6.02 -4.19 0.32
CA HIS A 104 4.91 -3.27 0.10
C HIS A 104 4.21 -3.56 -1.24
N HIS A 105 2.95 -3.14 -1.38
CA HIS A 105 2.21 -3.22 -2.63
C HIS A 105 2.13 -1.83 -3.25
N ALA A 106 2.60 -1.65 -4.49
CA ALA A 106 2.54 -0.38 -5.19
C ALA A 106 1.09 0.12 -5.29
N VAL A 107 0.18 -0.68 -5.84
CA VAL A 107 -1.28 -0.54 -5.67
C VAL A 107 -1.73 -1.30 -4.44
N GLU A 108 -2.27 -0.59 -3.44
CA GLU A 108 -2.60 -1.16 -2.15
C GLU A 108 -3.72 -2.23 -2.20
N GLN A 109 -3.64 -3.22 -1.31
CA GLN A 109 -4.64 -4.29 -1.20
C GLN A 109 -6.06 -3.76 -0.93
N GLN A 110 -6.19 -2.58 -0.31
CA GLN A 110 -7.49 -2.00 0.01
C GLN A 110 -8.29 -1.57 -1.22
N VAL A 111 -7.65 -1.40 -2.39
CA VAL A 111 -8.33 -1.14 -3.67
C VAL A 111 -9.38 -2.21 -3.98
N LEU A 112 -9.12 -3.48 -3.61
CA LEU A 112 -10.09 -4.58 -3.82
C LEU A 112 -11.40 -4.39 -3.05
N LYS A 113 -11.36 -3.66 -1.94
CA LYS A 113 -12.54 -3.37 -1.11
C LYS A 113 -13.15 -2.02 -1.47
N ARG A 114 -12.31 -1.01 -1.69
CA ARG A 114 -12.74 0.37 -1.99
C ARG A 114 -13.34 0.51 -3.38
N TYR A 115 -12.78 -0.20 -4.36
CA TYR A 115 -13.21 -0.17 -5.76
C TYR A 115 -13.46 -1.60 -6.28
N PRO A 116 -14.56 -2.24 -5.86
CA PRO A 116 -14.87 -3.62 -6.25
C PRO A 116 -14.89 -3.77 -7.77
N GLY A 117 -14.26 -4.83 -8.28
CA GLY A 117 -14.20 -5.13 -9.72
C GLY A 117 -13.12 -4.37 -10.50
N LEU A 118 -12.52 -3.31 -9.94
CA LEU A 118 -11.50 -2.52 -10.64
C LEU A 118 -10.17 -3.28 -10.84
N PHE A 119 -9.83 -4.14 -9.87
CA PHE A 119 -8.65 -5.00 -9.89
C PHE A 119 -8.98 -6.40 -9.41
N THR A 120 -8.23 -7.38 -9.92
CA THR A 120 -8.27 -8.76 -9.45
C THR A 120 -7.23 -8.99 -8.35
N LYS A 121 -7.48 -10.00 -7.50
CA LYS A 121 -6.48 -10.47 -6.50
C LYS A 121 -5.16 -10.90 -7.13
N LYS A 122 -5.18 -11.38 -8.38
CA LYS A 122 -3.98 -11.83 -9.10
C LYS A 122 -3.10 -10.63 -9.47
N GLU A 123 -3.70 -9.52 -9.90
CA GLU A 123 -3.00 -8.28 -10.23
C GLU A 123 -2.38 -7.65 -8.99
N ILE A 124 -3.15 -7.53 -7.91
CA ILE A 124 -2.66 -6.96 -6.64
C ILE A 124 -1.48 -7.76 -6.10
N HIS A 125 -1.54 -9.09 -6.10
CA HIS A 125 -0.42 -9.94 -5.62
C HIS A 125 0.62 -10.29 -6.70
N SER A 126 0.65 -9.56 -7.82
CA SER A 126 1.62 -9.78 -8.89
C SER A 126 3.00 -9.22 -8.51
N ILE A 127 4.09 -9.84 -8.99
CA ILE A 127 5.45 -9.37 -8.69
C ILE A 127 5.67 -7.90 -9.10
N LYS A 128 5.08 -7.49 -10.23
CA LYS A 128 5.13 -6.12 -10.74
C LYS A 128 4.48 -5.10 -9.81
N ASN A 129 3.57 -5.52 -8.95
CA ASN A 129 2.90 -4.68 -7.97
C ASN A 129 3.57 -4.71 -6.58
N LEU A 130 4.72 -5.39 -6.41
CA LEU A 130 5.41 -5.50 -5.13
C LEU A 130 6.68 -4.63 -5.11
N ARG A 131 6.95 -3.99 -3.97
CA ARG A 131 8.15 -3.17 -3.72
C ARG A 131 8.83 -3.65 -2.44
N GLY A 132 10.15 -3.56 -2.39
CA GLY A 132 10.90 -3.77 -1.16
C GLY A 132 11.22 -2.41 -0.54
N ILE A 133 10.69 -2.13 0.65
CA ILE A 133 11.02 -0.92 1.40
C ILE A 133 12.05 -1.29 2.47
N PRO A 134 13.25 -0.71 2.47
CA PRO A 134 14.24 -0.96 3.52
C PRO A 134 13.67 -0.73 4.92
N LYS A 135 13.95 -1.65 5.85
CA LYS A 135 13.36 -1.62 7.21
C LYS A 135 13.57 -0.29 7.94
N GLN A 136 14.74 0.32 7.77
CA GLN A 136 15.09 1.61 8.39
C GLN A 136 14.22 2.77 7.87
N LEU A 137 13.64 2.65 6.69
CA LEU A 137 12.75 3.66 6.10
C LEU A 137 11.26 3.35 6.34
N ASN A 138 10.92 2.21 6.96
CA ASN A 138 9.54 1.76 7.05
C ASN A 138 8.59 2.76 7.74
N SER A 139 9.01 3.35 8.87
CA SER A 139 8.16 4.31 9.59
C SER A 139 7.92 5.59 8.78
N GLY A 140 8.99 6.22 8.30
CA GLY A 140 8.91 7.48 7.56
C GLY A 140 8.28 7.32 6.17
N LEU A 141 8.67 6.28 5.43
CA LEU A 141 8.24 6.13 4.04
C LEU A 141 6.94 5.34 3.90
N HIS A 142 6.89 4.11 4.44
CA HIS A 142 5.73 3.24 4.26
C HIS A 142 4.52 3.70 5.08
N LEU A 143 4.74 3.97 6.38
CA LEU A 143 3.65 4.26 7.31
C LEU A 143 3.23 5.75 7.32
N SER A 144 4.09 6.65 6.86
CA SER A 144 3.77 8.08 6.70
C SER A 144 3.54 8.47 5.24
N GLU A 145 4.60 8.70 4.46
CA GLU A 145 4.47 9.40 3.16
C GLU A 145 3.58 8.64 2.16
N ILE A 146 3.86 7.36 1.93
CA ILE A 146 3.07 6.53 1.01
C ILE A 146 1.64 6.39 1.50
N ARG A 147 1.45 6.18 2.82
CA ARG A 147 0.12 6.02 3.42
C ARG A 147 -0.72 7.30 3.29
N LYS A 148 -0.12 8.46 3.53
CA LYS A 148 -0.75 9.79 3.37
C LYS A 148 -1.12 10.03 1.91
N SER A 149 -0.23 9.71 0.97
CA SER A 149 -0.49 9.82 -0.47
C SER A 149 -1.72 9.01 -0.88
N TRP A 150 -1.79 7.74 -0.52
CA TRP A 150 -2.95 6.88 -0.82
C TRP A 150 -4.24 7.37 -0.15
N ASN A 151 -4.17 7.85 1.10
CA ASN A 151 -5.33 8.45 1.76
C ASN A 151 -5.88 9.66 1.00
N GLY A 152 -5.00 10.56 0.54
CA GLY A 152 -5.38 11.70 -0.28
C GLY A 152 -6.04 11.27 -1.60
N PHE A 153 -5.44 10.27 -2.27
CA PHE A 153 -6.01 9.71 -3.49
C PHE A 153 -7.43 9.17 -3.25
N TYR A 154 -7.64 8.34 -2.24
CA TYR A 154 -8.96 7.77 -1.96
C TYR A 154 -10.00 8.81 -1.56
N LYS A 155 -9.60 9.85 -0.83
CA LYS A 155 -10.50 10.95 -0.46
C LYS A 155 -11.00 11.71 -1.68
N ASN A 156 -10.12 11.96 -2.63
CA ASN A 156 -10.41 12.83 -3.78
C ASN A 156 -10.94 12.07 -5.00
N ASN A 157 -10.87 10.74 -4.99
CA ASN A 157 -11.28 9.90 -6.12
C ASN A 157 -12.26 8.83 -5.64
N PRO A 158 -13.56 9.16 -5.45
CA PRO A 158 -14.54 8.16 -5.02
C PRO A 158 -14.80 7.07 -6.07
N ASN A 159 -14.66 7.39 -7.36
CA ASN A 159 -14.88 6.48 -8.47
C ASN A 159 -13.73 6.55 -9.50
N PRO A 160 -12.50 6.15 -9.15
CA PRO A 160 -11.38 6.25 -10.06
C PRO A 160 -11.47 5.20 -11.17
N THR A 161 -10.98 5.57 -12.34
CA THR A 161 -10.62 4.60 -13.37
C THR A 161 -9.40 3.78 -12.94
N LYS A 162 -9.24 2.60 -13.55
CA LYS A 162 -8.07 1.74 -13.31
C LYS A 162 -6.77 2.47 -13.63
N ASN A 163 -6.77 3.28 -14.68
CA ASN A 163 -5.61 4.08 -15.09
C ASN A 163 -5.25 5.14 -14.05
N GLN A 164 -6.21 5.83 -13.43
CA GLN A 164 -5.91 6.79 -12.37
C GLN A 164 -5.23 6.13 -11.16
N VAL A 165 -5.66 4.93 -10.78
CA VAL A 165 -5.03 4.17 -9.69
C VAL A 165 -3.60 3.77 -10.07
N LEU A 166 -3.37 3.30 -11.30
CA LEU A 166 -2.05 2.93 -11.78
C LEU A 166 -1.11 4.14 -11.88
N GLN A 167 -1.59 5.26 -12.39
CA GLN A 167 -0.84 6.52 -12.47
C GLN A 167 -0.46 7.04 -11.09
N HIS A 168 -1.33 6.90 -10.09
CA HIS A 168 -1.00 7.27 -8.73
C HIS A 168 0.14 6.39 -8.16
N ALA A 169 0.06 5.07 -8.35
CA ALA A 169 1.14 4.17 -7.96
C ALA A 169 2.47 4.51 -8.67
N GLN A 170 2.43 4.80 -9.98
CA GLN A 170 3.59 5.23 -10.76
C GLN A 170 4.17 6.56 -10.25
N THR A 171 3.33 7.49 -9.78
CA THR A 171 3.79 8.75 -9.20
C THR A 171 4.54 8.51 -7.88
N ILE A 172 4.05 7.58 -7.05
CA ILE A 172 4.75 7.16 -5.82
C ILE A 172 6.09 6.51 -6.18
N ASP A 173 6.12 5.60 -7.14
CA ASP A 173 7.36 4.97 -7.61
C ASP A 173 8.33 6.01 -8.19
N LYS A 174 7.86 6.99 -8.96
CA LYS A 174 8.70 8.08 -9.47
C LYS A 174 9.34 8.90 -8.34
N ASN A 175 8.58 9.18 -7.29
CA ASN A 175 9.04 10.03 -6.19
C ASN A 175 9.93 9.29 -5.19
N PHE A 176 9.70 7.99 -4.97
CA PHE A 176 10.35 7.23 -3.89
C PHE A 176 11.03 5.94 -4.35
N GLY A 177 10.94 5.59 -5.63
CA GLY A 177 11.47 4.34 -6.20
C GLY A 177 12.97 4.18 -6.03
N HIS A 178 13.70 5.29 -6.02
CA HIS A 178 15.13 5.33 -5.72
C HIS A 178 15.47 4.94 -4.27
N LEU A 179 14.50 4.95 -3.35
CA LEU A 179 14.64 4.51 -1.95
C LEU A 179 14.21 3.04 -1.74
N PHE A 180 13.67 2.39 -2.78
CA PHE A 180 13.28 0.99 -2.71
C PHE A 180 14.47 0.07 -2.98
N ASP A 181 14.34 -1.18 -2.56
CA ASP A 181 15.34 -2.23 -2.78
C ASP A 181 14.65 -3.54 -3.26
N PRO A 182 14.79 -3.91 -4.55
CA PRO A 182 15.53 -3.16 -5.58
C PRO A 182 14.83 -1.83 -5.95
N PRO A 183 15.59 -0.84 -6.48
CA PRO A 183 15.01 0.38 -7.03
C PRO A 183 14.07 0.08 -8.20
N THR A 184 13.06 0.94 -8.39
CA THR A 184 12.03 0.81 -9.44
C THR A 184 11.76 2.11 -10.16
#